data_AF-A0A397SRZ5-F1
#
_entry.id   AF-A0A397SRZ5-F1
#
_cell.length_a   1.000
_cell.length_b   1.000
_cell.length_c   1.000
_cell.angle_alpha   90.00
_cell.angle_beta   90.00
_cell.angle_gamma   90.00
#
_symmetry.space_group_name_H-M   'P 1'
#
loop_
_entity.id
_entity.type
_entity.pdbx_description
1 polymer ?
#
loop_
_entity_poly.entity_id
_entity_poly.type
_entity_poly.pdbx_seq_one_letter_code
_entity_poly.pdbx_strand_id
1 'polypeptide(L)'
;MFSLNKKFFTFTNQQLKLRPSTFFLRSKHTKKSEQIPTPFKRESIIMHSKVQQIAAPKEGDKSTTAGRTVTVGNNVMAGYRKLWTILNSNKIRQEVRRNRYYEKPFLKRQRVRMEIEQKKFKDAIRKKVQLVLQMKARGM
;
A
#
# COMPACT_ATOMS: atom_id res chain seq x y z
N MET A 1 -48.29 1.53 -18.61
CA MET A 1 -47.36 1.30 -19.74
C MET A 1 -46.15 2.19 -19.54
N PHE A 2 -45.02 1.66 -19.06
CA PHE A 2 -43.78 2.45 -18.89
C PHE A 2 -42.68 1.84 -19.78
N SER A 3 -42.31 2.59 -20.82
CA SER A 3 -41.29 2.23 -21.80
C SER A 3 -39.91 2.59 -21.27
N LEU A 4 -39.06 1.60 -21.04
CA LEU A 4 -37.66 1.75 -20.66
C LEU A 4 -36.80 1.80 -21.93
N ASN A 5 -36.36 2.99 -22.31
CA ASN A 5 -35.47 3.22 -23.43
C ASN A 5 -34.02 2.85 -23.04
N LYS A 6 -33.57 1.66 -23.45
CA LYS A 6 -32.16 1.22 -23.32
C LYS A 6 -31.32 1.84 -24.44
N LYS A 7 -30.77 3.03 -24.21
CA LYS A 7 -29.68 3.55 -25.05
C LYS A 7 -28.38 2.84 -24.67
N PHE A 8 -28.02 1.84 -25.47
CA PHE A 8 -26.73 1.17 -25.41
C PHE A 8 -25.63 2.17 -25.82
N PHE A 9 -24.62 2.30 -24.95
CA PHE A 9 -23.42 3.09 -25.18
C PHE A 9 -22.49 2.29 -26.10
N THR A 10 -22.42 2.62 -27.39
CA THR A 10 -21.48 2.00 -28.31
C THR A 10 -20.16 2.77 -28.26
N PHE A 11 -19.11 2.14 -27.70
CA PHE A 11 -17.75 2.64 -27.84
C PHE A 11 -17.25 2.30 -29.23
N THR A 12 -17.23 3.29 -30.13
CA THR A 12 -16.59 3.18 -31.43
C THR A 12 -15.08 3.20 -31.24
N ASN A 13 -14.41 2.17 -31.75
CA ASN A 13 -12.97 1.98 -31.65
C ASN A 13 -12.29 2.84 -32.73
N GLN A 14 -12.03 4.11 -32.42
CA GLN A 14 -11.28 5.01 -33.32
C GLN A 14 -9.78 4.74 -33.20
N GLN A 15 -9.26 3.99 -34.17
CA GLN A 15 -7.83 3.78 -34.40
C GLN A 15 -7.15 5.12 -34.74
N LEU A 16 -6.35 5.65 -33.82
CA LEU A 16 -5.52 6.84 -34.06
C LEU A 16 -4.33 6.46 -34.94
N LYS A 17 -4.36 6.87 -36.21
CA LYS A 17 -3.23 6.76 -37.15
C LYS A 17 -2.12 7.73 -36.72
N LEU A 18 -0.99 7.19 -36.23
CA LEU A 18 0.24 7.94 -35.98
C LEU A 18 0.88 8.34 -37.33
N ARG A 19 1.01 9.65 -37.58
CA ARG A 19 1.81 10.19 -38.69
C ARG A 19 3.25 10.41 -38.21
N PRO A 20 4.29 9.93 -38.89
CA PRO A 20 5.66 10.26 -38.52
C PRO A 20 6.00 11.67 -39.03
N SER A 21 6.09 12.65 -38.12
CA SER A 21 6.68 13.95 -38.42
C SER A 21 8.19 13.86 -38.21
N THR A 22 8.93 13.71 -39.31
CA THR A 22 10.39 13.87 -39.30
C THR A 22 10.74 15.35 -39.19
N PHE A 23 10.79 15.87 -37.97
CA PHE A 23 11.41 17.17 -37.70
C PHE A 23 12.90 16.97 -37.42
N PHE A 24 13.72 17.17 -38.44
CA PHE A 24 15.16 17.35 -38.30
C PHE A 24 15.42 18.73 -37.69
N LEU A 25 15.68 18.81 -36.38
CA LEU A 25 16.32 19.98 -35.77
C LEU A 25 17.82 19.73 -35.66
N ARG A 26 18.56 20.30 -36.60
CA ARG A 26 20.02 20.44 -36.53
C ARG A 26 20.35 21.59 -35.59
N SER A 27 20.65 21.27 -34.32
CA SER A 27 21.24 22.22 -33.38
C SER A 27 22.76 22.11 -33.43
N LYS A 28 23.44 23.17 -33.91
CA LYS A 28 24.88 23.34 -33.72
C LYS A 28 25.12 24.22 -32.49
N HIS A 29 25.22 23.60 -31.33
CA HIS A 29 25.78 24.23 -30.14
C HIS A 29 26.81 23.30 -29.49
N THR A 30 28.09 23.52 -29.81
CA THR A 30 29.21 23.02 -29.02
C THR A 30 29.45 23.99 -27.86
N LYS A 31 28.67 23.85 -26.79
CA LYS A 31 29.04 24.41 -25.48
C LYS A 31 29.42 23.23 -24.60
N LYS A 32 30.66 23.23 -24.09
CA LYS A 32 31.06 22.33 -23.01
C LYS A 32 30.10 22.59 -21.85
N SER A 33 29.24 21.62 -21.53
CA SER A 33 28.36 21.72 -20.38
C SER A 33 29.24 21.57 -19.13
N GLU A 34 29.55 22.68 -18.49
CA GLU A 34 30.00 22.64 -17.10
C GLU A 34 28.87 22.01 -16.29
N GLN A 35 29.16 20.84 -15.70
CA GLN A 35 28.21 20.13 -14.87
C GLN A 35 27.93 21.00 -13.65
N ILE A 36 26.68 21.41 -13.48
CA ILE A 36 26.21 22.06 -12.26
C ILE A 36 26.55 21.08 -11.11
N PRO A 37 27.28 21.49 -10.07
CA PRO A 37 27.56 20.61 -8.94
C PRO A 37 26.23 20.29 -8.27
N THR A 38 25.72 19.09 -8.52
CA THR A 38 24.54 18.59 -7.81
C THR A 38 24.92 18.45 -6.32
N PRO A 39 24.14 19.00 -5.38
CA PRO A 39 24.50 19.01 -3.95
C PRO A 39 24.48 17.62 -3.30
N PHE A 40 24.13 16.58 -4.05
CA PHE A 40 24.09 15.20 -3.58
C PHE A 40 25.09 14.36 -4.36
N LYS A 41 26.29 14.22 -3.79
CA LYS A 41 27.26 13.19 -4.18
C LYS A 41 26.56 11.83 -4.04
N ARG A 42 26.33 11.13 -5.16
CA ARG A 42 25.90 9.72 -5.11
C ARG A 42 27.11 8.91 -4.67
N GLU A 43 27.21 8.62 -3.39
CA GLU A 43 28.17 7.64 -2.90
C GLU A 43 27.90 6.31 -3.60
N SER A 44 28.94 5.69 -4.16
CA SER A 44 28.85 4.34 -4.71
C SER A 44 28.37 3.42 -3.60
N ILE A 45 27.30 2.67 -3.85
CA ILE A 45 26.76 1.69 -2.92
C ILE A 45 27.87 0.68 -2.63
N ILE A 46 28.57 0.84 -1.50
CA ILE A 46 29.54 -0.15 -1.08
C ILE A 46 28.72 -1.31 -0.52
N MET A 47 28.77 -2.45 -1.21
CA MET A 47 28.12 -3.68 -0.79
C MET A 47 28.88 -4.27 0.41
N HIS A 48 28.78 -3.65 1.60
CA HIS A 48 29.23 -4.28 2.85
C HIS A 48 28.14 -5.23 3.36
N SER A 49 27.84 -6.30 2.62
CA SER A 49 26.95 -7.33 3.14
C SER A 49 27.72 -8.33 4.01
N LYS A 50 28.35 -7.85 5.09
CA LYS A 50 28.48 -8.71 6.27
C LYS A 50 27.15 -8.56 7.01
N VAL A 51 26.15 -9.34 6.59
CA VAL A 51 24.91 -9.48 7.35
C VAL A 51 25.30 -10.08 8.68
N GLN A 52 25.52 -9.22 9.69
CA GLN A 52 25.66 -9.66 11.06
C GLN A 52 24.38 -10.42 11.38
N GLN A 53 24.50 -11.70 11.70
CA GLN A 53 23.37 -12.48 12.15
C GLN A 53 22.82 -11.74 13.37
N ILE A 54 21.59 -11.23 13.26
CA ILE A 54 20.92 -10.55 14.37
C ILE A 54 20.84 -11.61 15.47
N ALA A 55 21.58 -11.40 16.56
CA ALA A 55 21.59 -12.30 17.70
C ALA A 55 20.13 -12.60 18.08
N ALA A 56 19.83 -13.87 18.39
CA ALA A 56 18.49 -14.27 18.79
C ALA A 56 17.97 -13.27 19.83
N PRO A 57 16.75 -12.72 19.65
CA PRO A 57 16.25 -11.67 20.51
C PRO A 57 16.27 -12.18 21.95
N LYS A 58 17.02 -11.50 22.82
CA LYS A 58 17.03 -11.82 24.24
C LYS A 58 15.64 -11.48 24.75
N GLU A 59 15.01 -12.41 25.48
CA GLU A 59 13.72 -12.16 26.10
C GLU A 59 13.82 -10.90 26.98
N GLY A 60 13.20 -9.80 26.53
CA GLY A 60 13.18 -8.53 27.29
C GLY A 60 13.76 -7.30 26.58
N ASP A 61 14.29 -7.41 25.35
CA ASP A 61 14.77 -6.22 24.64
C ASP A 61 13.62 -5.28 24.28
N LYS A 62 13.48 -4.15 24.99
CA LYS A 62 12.50 -3.07 24.71
C LYS A 62 12.91 -2.21 23.50
N SER A 63 13.58 -2.79 22.51
CA SER A 63 13.99 -2.03 21.33
C SER A 63 12.78 -1.70 20.46
N THR A 64 12.81 -0.59 19.73
CA THR A 64 11.78 -0.22 18.73
C THR A 64 11.57 -1.33 17.67
N THR A 65 12.56 -2.20 17.51
CA THR A 65 12.60 -3.31 16.56
C THR A 65 12.04 -4.62 17.15
N ALA A 66 11.90 -4.73 18.48
CA ALA A 66 11.49 -5.96 19.16
C ALA A 66 10.12 -6.49 18.69
N GLY A 67 9.15 -5.60 18.46
CA GLY A 67 7.82 -5.97 17.95
C GLY A 67 7.74 -6.22 16.44
N ARG A 68 8.86 -6.07 15.70
CA ARG A 68 8.95 -6.22 14.23
C ARG A 68 9.96 -7.29 13.81
N THR A 69 10.49 -8.03 14.77
CA THR A 69 11.47 -9.09 14.54
C THR A 69 10.80 -10.44 14.75
N VAL A 70 11.07 -11.38 13.84
CA VAL A 70 10.58 -12.75 13.94
C VAL A 70 11.76 -13.69 13.74
N THR A 71 11.97 -14.60 14.69
CA THR A 71 12.94 -15.68 14.53
C THR A 71 12.47 -16.63 13.44
N VAL A 72 13.38 -16.99 12.55
CA VAL A 72 13.10 -17.84 11.40
C VAL A 72 13.65 -19.23 11.69
N GLY A 73 12.77 -20.23 11.70
CA GLY A 73 13.17 -21.64 11.77
C GLY A 73 13.48 -22.21 10.38
N ASN A 74 13.18 -23.50 10.17
CA ASN A 74 13.53 -24.21 8.93
C ASN A 74 12.86 -23.65 7.66
N ASN A 75 11.74 -22.93 7.79
CA ASN A 75 11.01 -22.36 6.66
C ASN A 75 10.94 -20.83 6.75
N VAL A 76 11.69 -20.16 5.87
CA VAL A 76 11.74 -18.69 5.78
C VAL A 76 10.38 -18.09 5.41
N MET A 77 9.63 -18.75 4.53
CA MET A 77 8.31 -18.26 4.10
C MET A 77 7.32 -18.21 5.26
N ALA A 78 7.37 -19.20 6.16
CA ALA A 78 6.53 -19.22 7.37
C ALA A 78 6.87 -18.03 8.30
N GLY A 79 8.17 -17.74 8.47
CA GLY A 79 8.64 -16.56 9.20
C GLY A 79 8.14 -15.25 8.58
N TYR A 80 8.21 -15.11 7.26
CA TYR A 80 7.73 -13.93 6.55
C TYR A 80 6.21 -13.74 6.69
N ARG A 81 5.42 -14.81 6.57
CA ARG A 81 3.96 -14.78 6.78
C ARG A 81 3.61 -14.36 8.22
N LYS A 82 4.33 -14.88 9.20
CA LYS A 82 4.17 -14.49 10.62
C LYS A 82 4.45 -13.00 10.80
N LEU A 83 5.57 -12.51 10.27
CA LEU A 83 5.91 -11.08 10.30
C LEU A 83 4.83 -10.23 9.61
N TRP A 84 4.33 -10.67 8.45
CA TRP A 84 3.27 -9.97 7.72
C TRP A 84 2.00 -9.81 8.57
N THR A 85 1.57 -10.87 9.25
CA THR A 85 0.40 -10.84 10.15
C THR A 85 0.61 -9.85 11.30
N ILE A 86 1.79 -9.87 11.93
CA ILE A 86 2.14 -8.95 13.04
C ILE A 86 2.10 -7.48 12.57
N LEU A 87 2.67 -7.18 11.39
CA LEU A 87 2.65 -5.82 10.86
C LEU A 87 1.23 -5.32 10.54
N ASN A 88 0.34 -6.22 10.13
CA ASN A 88 -1.05 -5.90 9.84
C ASN A 88 -1.91 -5.76 11.09
N SER A 89 -1.74 -6.63 12.09
CA SER A 89 -2.46 -6.54 13.37
C SER A 89 -2.16 -5.21 14.08
N ASN A 90 -0.89 -4.80 14.03
CA ASN A 90 -0.41 -3.55 14.60
C ASN A 90 -0.70 -2.32 13.71
N LYS A 91 -1.30 -2.51 12.52
CA LYS A 91 -1.65 -1.46 11.55
C LYS A 91 -0.48 -0.58 11.07
N ILE A 92 0.77 -1.03 11.24
CA ILE A 92 1.98 -0.27 10.89
C ILE A 92 1.98 0.12 9.41
N ARG A 93 1.60 -0.80 8.52
CA ARG A 93 1.55 -0.52 7.07
C ARG A 93 0.49 0.51 6.69
N GLN A 94 -0.58 0.62 7.45
CA GLN A 94 -1.62 1.63 7.22
C GLN A 94 -1.15 2.98 7.74
N GLU A 95 -0.50 3.00 8.89
CA GLU A 95 0.12 4.19 9.47
C GLU A 95 1.19 4.78 8.55
N VAL A 96 2.13 3.98 8.04
CA VAL A 96 3.16 4.45 7.09
C VAL A 96 2.52 5.10 5.85
N ARG A 97 1.42 4.54 5.35
CA ARG A 97 0.70 5.14 4.21
C ARG A 97 0.03 6.46 4.56
N ARG A 98 -0.61 6.55 5.74
CA ARG A 98 -1.28 7.77 6.23
C ARG A 98 -0.29 8.88 6.55
N ASN A 99 0.87 8.53 7.11
CA ASN A 99 1.90 9.48 7.53
C ASN A 99 2.78 9.96 6.37
N ARG A 100 2.62 9.43 5.15
CA ARG A 100 3.38 9.86 3.96
C ARG A 100 3.18 11.35 3.67
N TYR A 101 1.98 11.88 3.93
CA TYR A 101 1.63 13.28 3.74
C TYR A 101 0.90 13.81 4.96
N TYR A 102 1.00 15.13 5.19
CA TYR A 102 0.29 15.77 6.28
C TYR A 102 -1.23 15.73 6.06
N GLU A 103 -1.97 15.25 7.07
CA GLU A 103 -3.44 15.28 7.12
C GLU A 103 -3.86 16.39 8.10
N LYS A 104 -4.66 17.36 7.63
CA LYS A 104 -5.24 18.40 8.50
C LYS A 104 -6.03 17.76 9.66
N PRO A 105 -5.98 18.30 10.89
CA PRO A 105 -6.58 17.66 12.07
C PRO A 105 -8.09 17.47 11.96
N PHE A 106 -8.80 18.40 11.31
CA PHE A 106 -10.24 18.25 11.06
C PHE A 106 -10.55 17.05 10.14
N LEU A 107 -9.80 16.90 9.04
CA LEU A 107 -9.95 15.78 8.11
C LEU A 107 -9.65 14.45 8.79
N LYS A 108 -8.59 14.41 9.62
CA LYS A 108 -8.25 13.24 10.45
C LYS A 108 -9.41 12.82 11.36
N ARG A 109 -10.06 13.77 12.05
CA ARG A 109 -11.22 13.49 12.91
C ARG A 109 -12.41 12.95 12.12
N GLN A 110 -12.73 13.55 10.98
CA GLN A 110 -13.82 13.11 10.11
C GLN A 110 -13.58 11.68 9.61
N ARG A 111 -12.37 11.40 9.13
CA ARG A 111 -11.97 10.06 8.68
C ARG A 111 -12.11 9.03 9.80
N VAL A 112 -11.56 9.30 10.99
CA VAL A 112 -11.64 8.37 12.14
C VAL A 112 -13.10 8.09 12.53
N ARG A 113 -13.97 9.11 12.53
CA ARG A 113 -15.40 8.94 12.80
C ARG A 113 -16.04 7.98 11.79
N MET A 114 -15.84 8.22 10.50
CA MET A 114 -16.38 7.37 9.43
C MET A 114 -15.86 5.93 9.53
N GLU A 115 -14.57 5.74 9.81
CA GLU A 115 -13.97 4.40 10.00
C GLU A 115 -14.59 3.64 11.19
N ILE A 116 -14.84 4.34 12.30
CA ILE A 116 -15.49 3.76 13.49
C ILE A 116 -16.93 3.37 13.17
N GLU A 117 -17.68 4.23 12.51
CA GLU A 117 -19.08 3.97 12.12
C GLU A 117 -19.18 2.78 11.16
N GLN A 118 -18.34 2.74 10.13
CA GLN A 118 -18.27 1.60 9.20
C GLN A 118 -17.93 0.30 9.93
N LYS A 119 -17.00 0.33 10.89
CA LYS A 119 -16.67 -0.84 11.71
C LYS A 119 -17.88 -1.29 12.54
N LYS A 120 -18.52 -0.37 13.26
CA LYS A 120 -19.72 -0.66 14.07
C LYS A 120 -20.83 -1.25 13.22
N PHE A 121 -21.07 -0.69 12.04
CA PHE A 121 -22.08 -1.17 11.09
C PHE A 121 -21.77 -2.58 10.60
N LYS A 122 -20.52 -2.83 10.18
CA LYS A 122 -20.05 -4.16 9.76
C LYS A 122 -20.23 -5.20 10.86
N ASP A 123 -19.87 -4.86 12.09
CA ASP A 123 -19.99 -5.75 13.25
C ASP A 123 -21.47 -6.05 13.57
N ALA A 124 -22.35 -5.05 13.49
CA ALA A 124 -23.78 -5.21 13.68
C ALA A 124 -24.41 -6.13 12.62
N ILE A 125 -24.07 -5.92 11.34
CA ILE A 125 -24.52 -6.78 10.24
C ILE A 125 -24.03 -8.21 10.44
N ARG A 126 -22.74 -8.40 10.75
CA ARG A 126 -22.15 -9.72 10.97
C ARG A 126 -22.93 -10.51 12.03
N LYS A 127 -23.27 -9.86 13.15
CA LYS A 127 -24.07 -10.48 14.23
C LYS A 127 -25.47 -10.87 13.77
N LYS A 128 -26.16 -9.99 13.03
CA LYS A 128 -27.50 -10.27 12.49
C LYS A 128 -27.49 -11.45 11.51
N VAL A 129 -26.54 -11.46 10.57
CA VAL A 129 -26.40 -12.56 9.60
C VAL A 129 -26.07 -13.87 10.31
N GLN A 130 -25.17 -13.83 11.29
CA GLN A 130 -24.83 -15.01 12.10
C GLN A 130 -26.05 -15.57 12.84
N LEU A 131 -26.90 -14.71 13.41
CA LEU A 131 -28.14 -15.11 14.05
C LEU A 131 -29.09 -15.79 13.05
N VAL A 132 -29.32 -15.19 11.88
CA VAL A 132 -30.17 -15.76 10.84
C VAL A 132 -29.65 -17.13 10.37
N LEU A 133 -28.34 -17.27 10.20
CA LEU A 133 -27.72 -18.57 9.87
C LEU A 133 -27.94 -19.61 10.96
N GLN A 134 -27.85 -19.22 12.24
CA GLN A 134 -28.12 -20.10 13.37
C GLN A 134 -29.60 -20.51 13.43
N MET A 135 -30.53 -19.59 13.15
CA MET A 135 -31.97 -19.90 13.07
C MET A 135 -32.27 -20.88 11.95
N LYS A 136 -31.75 -20.61 10.75
CA LYS A 136 -31.85 -21.51 9.59
C LYS A 136 -31.30 -22.90 9.90
N ALA A 137 -30.15 -22.99 10.57
CA ALA A 137 -29.54 -24.27 10.94
C ALA A 137 -30.38 -25.06 11.96
N ARG A 138 -31.21 -24.38 12.76
CA ARG A 138 -32.16 -25.01 13.70
C ARG A 138 -33.50 -25.38 13.05
N GLY A 139 -33.70 -25.08 11.77
CA GLY A 139 -34.95 -25.35 11.06
C GLY A 139 -36.06 -24.32 11.32
N MET A 140 -35.70 -23.12 11.82
CA MET A 140 -36.59 -21.95 11.89
C MET A 140 -36.47 -21.08 10.64
#